data_AF-A0A958AI83-F1
#
_entry.id   AF-A0A958AI83-F1
#
_cell.length_a   1.000
_cell.length_b   1.000
_cell.length_c   1.000
_cell.angle_alpha   90.00
_cell.angle_beta   90.00
_cell.angle_gamma   90.00
#
_symmetry.space_group_name_H-M   'P 1'
#
loop_
_entity.id
_entity.type
_entity.pdbx_description
1 polymer ?
#
loop_
_entity_poly.entity_id
_entity_poly.type
_entity_poly.pdbx_seq_one_letter_code
_entity_poly.pdbx_strand_id
1 'polypeptide(L)' 'MDHYRVKPGDKIDLAKWDPEDKRFFAGNKKAGKKAIAKLNKELEALQELLYAEGKQKVLIVLQAMDTGGKDGTIRHVFEG' A
#
# COMPACT_ATOMS: atom_id res chain seq x y z
N MET A 1 10.83 4.13 -5.39
CA MET A 1 10.13 3.20 -4.47
C MET A 1 10.29 1.74 -4.88
N ASP A 2 11.09 1.43 -5.91
CA ASP A 2 11.21 0.06 -6.45
C ASP A 2 11.89 -0.96 -5.54
N HIS A 3 12.42 -0.54 -4.38
CA HIS A 3 13.06 -1.45 -3.43
C HIS A 3 12.11 -2.55 -2.92
N TYR A 4 10.81 -2.27 -2.79
CA TYR A 4 9.82 -3.27 -2.35
C TYR A 4 9.28 -4.16 -3.48
N ARG A 5 9.66 -3.91 -4.74
CA ARG A 5 9.22 -4.71 -5.88
C ARG A 5 10.15 -5.90 -6.09
N VAL A 6 9.65 -7.10 -5.85
CA VAL A 6 10.30 -8.35 -6.29
C VAL A 6 10.16 -8.47 -7.81
N LYS A 7 11.26 -8.65 -8.54
CA LYS A 7 11.22 -8.78 -10.00
C LYS A 7 10.94 -10.24 -10.40
N PRO A 8 10.34 -10.46 -11.59
CA PRO A 8 10.17 -11.81 -12.12
C PRO A 8 11.50 -12.55 -12.20
N GLY A 9 11.56 -13.75 -11.63
CA GLY A 9 12.76 -14.60 -11.60
C GLY A 9 13.70 -14.38 -10.40
N ASP A 10 13.44 -13.39 -9.55
CA ASP A 10 14.25 -13.17 -8.35
C ASP A 10 14.08 -14.32 -7.34
N LYS A 11 15.18 -14.82 -6.81
CA LYS A 11 15.18 -15.67 -5.61
C LYS A 11 15.13 -14.77 -4.39
N ILE A 12 14.03 -14.84 -3.63
CA ILE A 12 13.84 -14.00 -2.45
C ILE A 12 14.36 -14.72 -1.20
N ASP A 13 14.96 -13.95 -0.31
CA ASP A 13 15.25 -14.36 1.06
C ASP A 13 14.56 -13.35 2.00
N LEU A 14 13.43 -13.76 2.58
CA LEU A 14 12.62 -12.88 3.43
C LEU A 14 13.36 -12.44 4.70
N ALA A 15 14.38 -13.17 5.16
CA ALA A 15 15.15 -12.78 6.33
C ALA A 15 15.95 -11.49 6.12
N LYS A 16 16.18 -11.08 4.86
CA LYS A 16 16.85 -9.83 4.50
C LYS A 16 15.92 -8.62 4.46
N TRP A 17 14.62 -8.82 4.66
CA TRP A 17 13.60 -7.79 4.62
C TRP A 17 13.18 -7.44 6.04
N ASP A 18 13.67 -6.31 6.53
CA ASP A 18 13.38 -5.82 7.88
C ASP A 18 11.92 -5.36 8.01
N PRO A 19 11.10 -5.97 8.89
CA PRO A 19 9.72 -5.55 9.11
C PRO A 19 9.57 -4.14 9.71
N GLU A 20 10.62 -3.58 10.32
CA GLU A 20 10.60 -2.22 10.90
C GLU A 20 11.06 -1.12 9.93
N ASP A 21 11.43 -1.50 8.70
CA ASP A 21 11.95 -0.58 7.69
C ASP A 21 10.97 0.58 7.37
N LYS A 22 11.48 1.81 7.46
CA LYS A 22 10.76 3.06 7.19
C LYS A 22 11.50 3.95 6.19
N ARG A 23 12.48 3.43 5.44
CA ARG A 23 13.45 4.23 4.66
C ARG A 23 12.84 5.21 3.65
N PHE A 24 11.65 4.91 3.11
CA PHE A 24 10.98 5.78 2.12
C PHE A 24 10.09 6.84 2.76
N PHE A 25 10.01 6.90 4.08
CA PHE A 25 9.24 7.90 4.79
C PHE A 25 10.04 8.49 5.94
N ALA A 26 10.60 9.69 5.70
CA ALA A 26 11.41 10.40 6.69
C ALA A 26 10.59 11.03 7.84
N GLY A 27 9.26 10.98 7.77
CA GLY A 27 8.38 11.58 8.77
C GLY A 27 8.09 10.68 9.97
N ASN A 28 7.60 11.28 11.05
CA ASN A 28 7.08 10.54 12.21
C ASN A 28 5.63 10.07 11.99
N LYS A 29 5.07 9.34 12.96
CA LYS A 29 3.69 8.82 12.91
C LYS A 29 2.64 9.89 12.60
N LYS A 30 2.79 11.11 13.14
CA LYS A 30 1.84 12.22 12.90
C LYS A 30 1.94 12.72 11.46
N ALA A 31 3.15 12.86 10.93
CA ALA A 31 3.38 13.21 9.53
C ALA A 31 2.84 12.10 8.60
N GLY A 32 3.03 10.82 8.95
CA GLY A 32 2.55 9.67 8.20
C GLY A 32 1.04 9.66 8.06
N LYS A 33 0.30 9.90 9.16
CA LYS A 33 -1.17 10.03 9.12
C LYS A 33 -1.64 11.14 8.18
N LYS A 34 -0.95 12.29 8.15
CA LYS A 34 -1.27 13.38 7.23
C LYS A 34 -0.99 13.02 5.77
N ALA A 35 0.11 12.33 5.51
CA ALA A 35 0.46 11.86 4.18
C ALA A 35 -0.55 10.84 3.65
N ILE A 36 -0.94 9.87 4.48
CA ILE A 36 -1.99 8.89 4.16
C ILE A 36 -3.31 9.60 3.84
N ALA A 37 -3.75 10.56 4.67
CA ALA A 37 -4.99 11.29 4.42
C ALA A 37 -4.98 12.06 3.08
N LYS A 38 -3.80 12.54 2.64
CA LYS A 38 -3.66 13.16 1.31
C LYS A 38 -3.77 12.12 0.20
N LEU A 39 -3.08 10.98 0.35
CA LEU A 39 -3.12 9.89 -0.63
C LEU A 39 -4.51 9.26 -0.75
N ASN A 40 -5.28 9.12 0.34
CA ASN A 40 -6.65 8.60 0.28
C ASN A 40 -7.54 9.49 -0.58
N LYS A 41 -7.45 10.82 -0.45
CA LYS A 41 -8.21 11.74 -1.31
C LYS A 41 -7.85 11.61 -2.80
N GLU A 42 -6.58 11.38 -3.10
CA GLU A 42 -6.14 11.13 -4.47
C GLU A 42 -6.66 9.76 -4.97
N LEU A 43 -6.66 8.74 -4.10
CA LEU A 43 -7.19 7.41 -4.40
C LEU A 43 -8.70 7.42 -4.67
N GLU A 44 -9.49 8.16 -3.88
CA GLU A 44 -10.92 8.35 -4.07
C GLU A 44 -11.22 8.91 -5.46
N ALA A 45 -10.57 10.03 -5.83
CA ALA A 45 -10.75 10.64 -7.14
C ALA A 45 -10.36 9.70 -8.30
N LEU A 46 -9.30 8.90 -8.12
CA LEU A 46 -8.89 7.90 -9.10
C LEU A 46 -9.88 6.75 -9.20
N GLN A 47 -10.48 6.33 -8.08
CA GLN A 47 -11.50 5.29 -8.06
C GLN A 47 -12.76 5.73 -8.78
N GLU A 48 -13.22 6.97 -8.56
CA GLU A 48 -14.34 7.57 -9.29
C GLU A 48 -14.08 7.59 -10.80
N LEU A 49 -12.87 8.00 -11.21
CA LEU A 49 -12.47 8.03 -12.61
C LEU A 49 -12.42 6.62 -13.23
N LEU A 50 -11.83 5.65 -12.53
CA LEU A 50 -11.75 4.26 -12.97
C LEU A 50 -13.15 3.68 -13.19
N TYR A 51 -14.07 3.95 -12.25
CA TYR A 51 -15.46 3.51 -12.34
C TYR A 51 -16.20 4.18 -13.49
N ALA A 52 -16.06 5.50 -13.64
CA ALA A 52 -16.69 6.26 -14.71
C ALA A 52 -16.15 5.88 -16.11
N GLU A 53 -14.86 5.55 -16.22
CA GLU A 53 -14.26 5.11 -17.48
C GLU A 53 -14.82 3.73 -17.91
N GLY A 54 -14.97 2.79 -16.97
CA GLY A 54 -15.57 1.48 -17.22
C GLY A 54 -14.75 0.55 -18.13
N LYS A 55 -13.47 0.84 -18.37
CA LYS A 55 -12.61 0.08 -19.31
C LYS A 55 -11.61 -0.84 -18.61
N GLN A 56 -11.11 -0.42 -17.46
CA GLN A 56 -10.02 -1.10 -16.77
C GLN A 56 -10.53 -1.86 -15.54
N LYS A 57 -9.78 -2.87 -15.12
CA LYS A 57 -10.03 -3.63 -13.88
C LYS A 57 -8.75 -3.61 -13.05
N VAL A 58 -8.89 -3.42 -11.74
CA VAL A 58 -7.76 -3.42 -10.80
C VAL A 58 -7.99 -4.53 -9.77
N LEU A 59 -6.97 -5.35 -9.54
CA LEU A 59 -6.96 -6.38 -8.51
C LEU A 59 -5.83 -6.08 -7.51
N ILE A 60 -6.18 -6.00 -6.24
CA ILE A 60 -5.24 -5.83 -5.13
C ILE A 60 -5.29 -7.09 -4.29
N VAL A 61 -4.15 -7.78 -4.17
CA VAL A 61 -4.02 -9.00 -3.35
C VAL A 61 -3.26 -8.66 -2.08
N LEU A 62 -3.87 -8.95 -0.93
CA LEU A 62 -3.25 -8.77 0.38
C LEU A 62 -2.99 -10.15 1.01
N GLN A 63 -1.72 -10.48 1.21
CA GLN A 63 -1.30 -11.72 1.85
C GLN A 63 -0.31 -11.40 2.97
N ALA A 64 -0.59 -11.94 4.16
CA ALA A 64 0.24 -11.83 5.34
C ALA A 64 -0.11 -12.95 6.31
N MET A 65 0.75 -13.18 7.30
CA MET A 65 0.47 -14.07 8.42
C MET A 65 -0.76 -13.61 9.21
N ASP A 66 -1.24 -14.47 10.11
CA ASP A 66 -2.26 -14.08 11.09
C ASP A 66 -1.76 -12.89 11.90
N THR A 67 -2.67 -11.96 12.19
CA THR A 67 -2.37 -10.65 12.80
C THR A 67 -1.38 -9.76 12.01
N GLY A 68 -1.01 -10.14 10.78
CA GLY A 68 -0.10 -9.38 9.91
C GLY A 68 -0.70 -8.10 9.30
N GLY A 69 -1.85 -7.65 9.80
CA GLY A 69 -2.41 -6.33 9.47
C GLY A 69 -3.30 -6.24 8.23
N LYS A 70 -3.62 -7.36 7.54
CA LYS A 70 -4.44 -7.37 6.31
C LYS A 70 -5.74 -6.57 6.46
N ASP A 71 -6.51 -6.84 7.52
CA ASP A 71 -7.79 -6.18 7.75
C ASP A 71 -7.62 -4.68 8.08
N GLY A 72 -6.58 -4.34 8.83
CA GLY A 72 -6.25 -2.96 9.18
C GLY A 72 -5.82 -2.15 7.95
N THR A 73 -5.07 -2.76 7.02
CA THR A 73 -4.73 -2.14 5.74
C THR A 73 -5.98 -1.82 4.94
N ILE A 74 -6.93 -2.76 4.85
CA ILE A 74 -8.19 -2.50 4.13
C ILE A 74 -8.93 -1.31 4.75
N ARG A 75 -9.10 -1.34 6.07
CA ARG A 75 -9.83 -0.32 6.84
C ARG A 75 -9.19 1.05 6.85
N HIS A 76 -7.91 1.21 6.57
CA HIS A 76 -7.25 2.52 6.67
C HIS A 76 -6.81 3.09 5.32
N VAL A 77 -6.53 2.21 4.34
CA VAL A 77 -6.11 2.64 2.99
C VAL A 77 -7.33 2.90 2.11
N PHE A 78 -8.40 2.12 2.25
CA PHE A 78 -9.62 2.25 1.44
C PHE A 78 -10.78 2.85 2.23
N GLU A 79 -10.50 3.51 3.35
CA GLU A 79 -11.49 4.30 4.07
C GLU A 79 -11.58 5.67 3.42
N GLY A 80 -12.71 5.86 2.73
CA GLY A 80 -13.18 7.03 2.00
C GLY A 80 -14.70 6.93 1.87
#